data_AF-A0AAN0UE47-F1
#
_entry.id   AF-A0AAN0UE47-F1
#
_cell.length_a   1.000
_cell.length_b   1.000
_cell.length_c   1.000
_cell.angle_alpha   90.00
_cell.angle_beta   90.00
_cell.angle_gamma   90.00
#
_symmetry.space_group_name_H-M   'P 1'
#
loop_
_entity.id
_entity.type
_entity.pdbx_description
1 polymer ?
#
loop_
_entity_poly.entity_id
_entity_poly.type
_entity_poly.pdbx_seq_one_letter_code
_entity_poly.pdbx_strand_id
1 'polypeptide(L)'
;MKIKYLILALLPFSLMACQTVTTTPAPIVSEQQQNLAATLGEYAWTYQNVKASKPLILNFNADGKLAINTGCNGQGGTWKVEGNQLVTSNLVSTMMACQDDLMKQEQLSNSIFSDAKLPIEISNNNGQVILSVTDKTGQKHIFQGQKAVNTQALTDYSWSYQPENTKKPIVLNFTNDRLSIATGCNRQGTTWKVENNTIVTADVMSTMMACEPALMKQEQFSSSLFQKRAIPFELNTTNVDQPTLTVSDAQGQKYTFTGKMTPEAKYQSEGKTVFLEVAPQTKSCTGVAPQTCMQVREIKYDDKGVKTYADKNWSLYYGQIEGFEHNPDQRVILRVKRFEVKNPAADQSSQADVLDMVVEQELVKKPKNKFLD
;
A
#
# COMPACT_ATOMS: atom_id res chain seq x y z
N MET A 1 -37.41 74.75 -40.54
CA MET A 1 -36.58 73.66 -40.01
C MET A 1 -36.00 74.08 -38.67
N LYS A 2 -36.58 73.59 -37.59
CA LYS A 2 -36.18 73.88 -36.20
C LYS A 2 -36.64 72.74 -35.30
N ILE A 3 -35.74 72.37 -34.38
CA ILE A 3 -35.98 71.89 -33.01
C ILE A 3 -36.04 70.36 -32.77
N LYS A 4 -35.13 69.99 -31.87
CA LYS A 4 -34.91 68.74 -31.13
C LYS A 4 -36.13 68.31 -30.32
N TYR A 5 -36.27 66.99 -30.07
CA TYR A 5 -36.82 66.49 -28.82
C TYR A 5 -35.98 65.34 -28.26
N LEU A 6 -35.65 65.51 -26.98
CA LEU A 6 -34.89 64.65 -26.09
C LEU A 6 -35.92 63.83 -25.30
N ILE A 7 -35.79 62.50 -25.24
CA ILE A 7 -36.62 61.66 -24.36
C ILE A 7 -35.74 61.05 -23.27
N LEU A 8 -36.19 61.33 -22.05
CA LEU A 8 -35.67 61.00 -20.73
C LEU A 8 -36.09 59.57 -20.35
N ALA A 9 -35.18 58.75 -19.84
CA ALA A 9 -35.53 57.49 -19.17
C ALA A 9 -34.77 57.39 -17.83
N LEU A 10 -35.52 57.55 -16.75
CA LEU A 10 -35.10 57.36 -15.35
C LEU A 10 -35.14 55.87 -14.99
N LEU A 11 -34.06 55.38 -14.36
CA LEU A 11 -33.96 54.04 -13.76
C LEU A 11 -33.69 54.20 -12.25
N PRO A 12 -34.48 53.56 -11.36
CA PRO A 12 -34.28 53.66 -9.91
C PRO A 12 -33.19 52.71 -9.41
N PHE A 13 -32.24 53.25 -8.65
CA PHE A 13 -31.23 52.52 -7.88
C PHE A 13 -31.87 51.92 -6.61
N SER A 14 -31.81 50.59 -6.46
CA SER A 14 -32.05 49.90 -5.19
C SER A 14 -30.73 49.68 -4.46
N LEU A 15 -30.64 50.19 -3.23
CA LEU A 15 -29.53 49.98 -2.30
C LEU A 15 -29.72 48.64 -1.57
N MET A 16 -28.79 47.70 -1.76
CA MET A 16 -28.63 46.50 -0.92
C MET A 16 -27.39 46.70 -0.03
N ALA A 17 -27.59 46.70 1.29
CA ALA A 17 -26.52 46.74 2.28
C ALA A 17 -26.07 45.30 2.62
N CYS A 18 -24.80 44.98 2.37
CA CYS A 18 -24.15 43.78 2.91
C CYS A 18 -23.46 44.14 4.23
N GLN A 19 -23.86 43.50 5.33
CA GLN A 19 -23.08 43.45 6.56
C GLN A 19 -22.10 42.27 6.47
N THR A 20 -20.81 42.55 6.56
CA THR A 20 -19.76 41.52 6.60
C THR A 20 -19.57 41.06 8.04
N VAL A 21 -19.97 39.81 8.32
CA VAL A 21 -19.58 39.08 9.52
C VAL A 21 -18.14 38.61 9.33
N THR A 22 -17.21 39.15 10.11
CA THR A 22 -15.81 38.70 10.14
C THR A 22 -15.69 37.42 10.97
N THR A 23 -15.83 36.27 10.31
CA THR A 23 -15.30 35.00 10.83
C THR A 23 -13.80 34.97 10.59
N THR A 24 -13.02 34.91 11.67
CA THR A 24 -11.57 34.70 11.59
C THR A 24 -11.30 33.27 11.12
N PRO A 25 -10.66 33.03 9.96
CA PRO A 25 -10.26 31.68 9.57
C PRO A 25 -9.08 31.23 10.43
N ALA A 26 -9.03 29.93 10.77
CA ALA A 26 -7.84 29.28 11.31
C ALA A 26 -6.63 29.53 10.38
N PRO A 27 -5.39 29.58 10.91
CA PRO A 27 -4.22 29.95 10.12
C PRO A 27 -4.03 29.00 8.96
N ILE A 28 -4.13 29.54 7.75
CA ILE A 28 -3.90 28.86 6.47
C ILE A 28 -2.40 28.59 6.40
N VAL A 29 -2.00 27.35 6.70
CA VAL A 29 -0.64 26.86 6.44
C VAL A 29 -0.41 26.98 4.93
N SER A 30 0.64 27.68 4.51
CA SER A 30 0.84 28.04 3.10
C SER A 30 1.10 26.79 2.23
N GLU A 31 0.60 26.78 0.98
CA GLU A 31 0.78 25.68 0.01
C GLU A 31 2.26 25.28 -0.19
N GLN A 32 3.17 26.26 -0.05
CA GLN A 32 4.62 26.07 -0.14
C GLN A 32 5.17 25.22 1.02
N GLN A 33 4.61 25.34 2.22
CA GLN A 33 5.01 24.58 3.41
C GLN A 33 4.59 23.11 3.32
N GLN A 34 3.41 22.83 2.75
CA GLN A 34 2.96 21.46 2.46
C GLN A 34 3.84 20.78 1.39
N ASN A 35 4.26 21.53 0.37
CA ASN A 35 5.10 20.99 -0.71
C ASN A 35 6.52 20.59 -0.23
N LEU A 36 7.16 21.39 0.63
CA LEU A 36 8.48 21.04 1.17
C LEU A 36 8.42 19.81 2.09
N ALA A 37 7.45 19.75 3.00
CA ALA A 37 7.31 18.60 3.90
C ALA A 37 6.97 17.31 3.13
N ALA A 38 6.07 17.38 2.14
CA ALA A 38 5.79 16.25 1.27
C ALA A 38 7.04 15.79 0.51
N THR A 39 7.77 16.72 -0.10
CA THR A 39 9.00 16.39 -0.84
C THR A 39 10.07 15.80 0.07
N LEU A 40 10.26 16.31 1.29
CA LEU A 40 11.21 15.71 2.24
C LEU A 40 10.85 14.26 2.57
N GLY A 41 9.57 13.95 2.72
CA GLY A 41 9.09 12.59 3.02
C GLY A 41 9.08 11.63 1.83
N GLU A 42 9.16 12.14 0.60
CA GLU A 42 9.21 11.33 -0.61
C GLU A 42 10.59 10.76 -0.93
N TYR A 43 11.66 11.23 -0.30
CA TYR A 43 13.04 10.87 -0.65
C TYR A 43 13.84 10.43 0.58
N ALA A 44 14.72 9.46 0.37
CA ALA A 44 15.87 9.22 1.23
C ALA A 44 17.01 10.13 0.76
N TRP A 45 17.60 10.89 1.67
CA TRP A 45 18.55 11.95 1.35
C TRP A 45 19.96 11.52 1.69
N THR A 46 20.76 11.22 0.67
CA THR A 46 22.14 10.74 0.83
C THR A 46 23.13 11.90 0.79
N TYR A 47 23.91 12.06 1.85
CA TYR A 47 24.91 13.12 1.96
C TYR A 47 26.02 12.96 0.90
N GLN A 48 26.37 14.05 0.22
CA GLN A 48 27.28 14.01 -0.93
C GLN A 48 28.76 14.21 -0.58
N ASN A 49 29.06 14.86 0.55
CA ASN A 49 30.45 15.06 0.99
C ASN A 49 30.92 13.87 1.85
N VAL A 50 30.91 12.68 1.24
CA VAL A 50 31.22 11.42 1.91
C VAL A 50 32.73 11.34 2.18
N LYS A 51 33.09 11.28 3.46
CA LYS A 51 34.48 11.04 3.91
C LYS A 51 34.65 9.72 4.66
N ALA A 52 33.54 9.02 4.90
CA ALA A 52 33.50 7.79 5.66
C ALA A 52 33.19 6.59 4.75
N SER A 53 33.44 5.40 5.28
CA SER A 53 33.31 4.11 4.59
C SER A 53 31.86 3.71 4.27
N LYS A 54 30.86 4.36 4.90
CA LYS A 54 29.43 4.12 4.67
C LYS A 54 28.67 5.45 4.56
N PRO A 55 27.56 5.50 3.78
CA PRO A 55 26.83 6.74 3.54
C PRO A 55 26.10 7.26 4.80
N LEU A 56 25.95 8.57 4.89
CA LEU A 56 25.01 9.24 5.78
C LEU A 56 23.69 9.47 5.03
N ILE A 57 22.58 8.93 5.57
CA ILE A 57 21.26 8.97 4.92
C ILE A 57 20.22 9.54 5.89
N LEU A 58 19.45 10.54 5.45
CA LEU A 58 18.30 11.08 6.19
C LEU A 58 16.99 10.51 5.64
N ASN A 59 16.08 10.15 6.54
CA ASN A 59 14.71 9.74 6.21
C ASN A 59 13.72 10.53 7.06
N PHE A 60 12.74 11.13 6.40
CA PHE A 60 11.71 11.96 7.00
C PHE A 60 10.35 11.25 6.89
N ASN A 61 9.84 10.70 7.98
CA ASN A 61 8.58 9.95 7.94
C ASN A 61 7.36 10.88 8.06
N ALA A 62 6.24 10.47 7.44
CA ALA A 62 4.97 11.20 7.49
C ALA A 62 4.38 11.34 8.90
N ASP A 63 4.79 10.49 9.85
CA ASP A 63 4.42 10.59 11.27
C ASP A 63 5.26 11.61 12.06
N GLY A 64 6.11 12.38 11.38
CA GLY A 64 6.97 13.40 11.97
C GLY A 64 8.26 12.87 12.59
N LYS A 65 8.63 11.60 12.34
CA LYS A 65 9.91 11.04 12.81
C LYS A 65 11.04 11.22 11.81
N LEU A 66 12.20 11.64 12.31
CA LEU A 66 13.45 11.73 11.59
C LEU A 66 14.32 10.53 11.97
N ALA A 67 14.76 9.77 10.98
CA ALA A 67 15.74 8.71 11.14
C ALA A 67 17.00 9.04 10.32
N ILE A 68 18.16 9.00 10.96
CA ILE A 68 19.46 9.25 10.33
C ILE A 68 20.33 8.01 10.47
N ASN A 69 20.73 7.45 9.33
CA ASN A 69 21.70 6.37 9.29
C ASN A 69 23.09 6.97 9.10
N THR A 70 24.00 6.72 10.04
CA THR A 70 25.40 7.20 9.98
C THR A 70 26.38 6.08 9.61
N GLY A 71 25.87 4.91 9.20
CA GLY A 71 26.63 3.75 8.75
C GLY A 71 26.93 2.72 9.85
N CYS A 72 27.03 3.16 11.10
CA CYS A 72 27.23 2.28 12.24
C CYS A 72 26.13 2.47 13.30
N ASN A 73 25.95 3.69 13.81
CA ASN A 73 24.83 4.02 14.69
C ASN A 73 23.67 4.67 13.93
N GLY A 74 22.47 4.51 14.46
CA GLY A 74 21.28 5.22 14.02
C GLY A 74 20.96 6.37 14.98
N GLN A 75 20.67 7.55 14.44
CA GLN A 75 20.13 8.67 15.22
C GLN A 75 18.64 8.84 14.91
N GLY A 76 17.86 9.21 15.93
CA GLY A 76 16.42 9.40 15.81
C GLY A 76 15.94 10.65 16.53
N GLY A 77 14.91 11.29 15.98
CA GLY A 77 14.24 12.44 16.58
C GLY A 77 12.92 12.75 15.87
N THR A 78 12.37 13.93 16.10
CA THR A 78 11.20 14.43 15.37
C THR A 78 11.61 15.52 14.40
N TRP A 79 10.84 15.70 13.32
CA TRP A 79 11.01 16.81 12.38
C TRP A 79 9.68 17.47 12.02
N LYS A 80 9.78 18.72 11.57
CA LYS A 80 8.71 19.45 10.88
C LYS A 80 9.31 20.52 9.99
N VAL A 81 8.50 21.09 9.10
CA VAL A 81 8.86 22.26 8.30
C VAL A 81 8.12 23.49 8.83
N GLU A 82 8.85 24.58 9.08
CA GLU A 82 8.31 25.91 9.39
C GLU A 82 8.82 26.92 8.35
N GLY A 83 7.97 27.31 7.39
CA GLY A 83 8.41 28.09 6.24
C GLY A 83 9.43 27.31 5.40
N ASN A 84 10.63 27.87 5.21
CA ASN A 84 11.75 27.21 4.53
C ASN A 84 12.78 26.64 5.51
N GLN A 85 12.35 26.29 6.73
CA GLN A 85 13.25 25.79 7.77
C GLN A 85 12.84 24.38 8.20
N LEU A 86 13.81 23.46 8.18
CA LEU A 86 13.71 22.16 8.83
C LEU A 86 13.92 22.34 10.33
N VAL A 87 12.94 21.96 11.13
CA VAL A 87 13.02 21.98 12.60
C VAL A 87 13.16 20.55 13.09
N THR A 88 14.18 20.27 13.88
CA THR A 88 14.47 18.96 14.46
C THR A 88 14.53 19.01 15.98
N SER A 89 14.16 17.92 16.65
CA SER A 89 14.35 17.79 18.10
C SER A 89 15.78 17.42 18.47
N ASN A 90 16.05 17.32 19.77
CA ASN A 90 17.20 16.55 20.25
C ASN A 90 17.21 15.15 19.62
N LEU A 91 18.38 14.73 19.16
CA LEU A 91 18.58 13.40 18.62
C LEU A 91 19.00 12.44 19.72
N VAL A 92 18.49 11.21 19.63
CA VAL A 92 18.98 10.07 20.40
C VAL A 92 19.76 9.15 19.48
N SER A 93 20.89 8.62 19.95
CA SER A 93 21.75 7.71 19.18
C SER A 93 21.97 6.40 19.91
N THR A 94 22.17 5.32 19.16
CA THR A 94 22.73 4.09 19.70
C THR A 94 24.22 4.30 20.01
N MET A 95 24.75 3.70 21.08
CA MET A 95 26.16 3.86 21.48
C MET A 95 26.99 2.62 21.13
N MET A 96 27.00 2.21 19.86
CA MET A 96 27.93 1.17 19.40
C MET A 96 29.29 1.79 19.09
N ALA A 97 30.36 1.07 19.43
CA ALA A 97 31.73 1.47 19.06
C ALA A 97 31.99 1.14 17.58
N CYS A 98 32.46 2.13 16.82
CA CYS A 98 32.60 2.06 15.37
C CYS A 98 34.00 2.53 14.93
N GLN A 99 34.30 2.36 13.64
CA GLN A 99 35.50 2.95 13.04
C GLN A 99 35.48 4.48 13.17
N ASP A 100 36.67 5.10 13.30
CA ASP A 100 36.84 6.53 13.58
C ASP A 100 36.15 7.45 12.56
N ASP A 101 36.12 7.05 11.29
CA ASP A 101 35.46 7.78 10.21
C ASP A 101 33.93 7.81 10.39
N LEU A 102 33.33 6.70 10.81
CA LEU A 102 31.89 6.59 11.10
C LEU A 102 31.53 7.35 12.39
N MET A 103 32.38 7.32 13.41
CA MET A 103 32.19 8.13 14.61
C MET A 103 32.23 9.63 14.31
N LYS A 104 33.17 10.09 13.46
CA LYS A 104 33.22 11.49 13.00
C LYS A 104 31.99 11.87 12.17
N GLN A 105 31.51 10.96 11.33
CA GLN A 105 30.28 11.15 10.56
C GLN A 105 29.05 11.28 11.48
N GLU A 106 28.98 10.48 12.54
CA GLU A 106 27.93 10.56 13.55
C GLU A 106 27.96 11.90 14.32
N GLN A 107 29.15 12.35 14.71
CA GLN A 107 29.35 13.66 15.36
C GLN A 107 28.94 14.82 14.44
N LEU A 108 29.31 14.76 13.16
CA LEU A 108 28.90 15.73 12.15
C LEU A 108 27.37 15.78 12.07
N SER A 109 26.71 14.63 11.92
CA SER A 109 25.24 14.53 11.89
C SER A 109 24.61 15.18 13.12
N ASN A 110 25.11 14.85 14.31
CA ASN A 110 24.58 15.39 15.56
C ASN A 110 24.75 16.91 15.66
N SER A 111 25.90 17.45 15.22
CA SER A 111 26.17 18.89 15.23
C SER A 111 25.25 19.70 14.30
N ILE A 112 24.82 19.09 13.19
CA ILE A 112 23.93 19.72 12.22
C ILE A 112 22.48 19.61 12.69
N PHE A 113 22.04 18.39 13.04
CA PHE A 113 20.62 18.06 13.14
C PHE A 113 20.06 17.96 14.56
N SER A 114 20.86 17.95 15.63
CA SER A 114 20.30 17.91 16.99
C SER A 114 19.83 19.29 17.44
N ASP A 115 18.56 19.37 17.83
CA ASP A 115 17.89 20.58 18.32
C ASP A 115 18.22 21.80 17.45
N ALA A 116 17.74 21.75 16.20
CA ALA A 116 18.14 22.66 15.16
C ALA A 116 16.96 23.21 14.38
N LYS A 117 17.15 24.45 13.90
CA LYS A 117 16.26 25.12 12.95
C LYS A 117 17.10 25.56 11.76
N LEU A 118 17.01 24.79 10.68
CA LEU A 118 17.97 24.80 9.58
C LEU A 118 17.28 25.33 8.30
N PRO A 119 17.80 26.39 7.66
CA PRO A 119 17.33 26.79 6.34
C PRO A 119 17.54 25.66 5.33
N ILE A 120 16.51 25.34 4.55
CA ILE A 120 16.54 24.31 3.52
C ILE A 120 16.09 24.83 2.16
N GLU A 121 16.73 24.32 1.11
CA GLU A 121 16.39 24.55 -0.29
C GLU A 121 16.33 23.19 -1.00
N ILE A 122 15.25 22.92 -1.72
CA ILE A 122 15.13 21.74 -2.59
C ILE A 122 15.13 22.21 -4.03
N SER A 123 15.99 21.62 -4.85
CA SER A 123 16.05 21.86 -6.30
C SER A 123 15.92 20.54 -7.06
N ASN A 124 15.38 20.60 -8.27
CA ASN A 124 15.31 19.47 -9.18
C ASN A 124 15.96 19.86 -10.50
N ASN A 125 17.11 19.28 -10.79
CA ASN A 125 17.87 19.52 -12.02
C ASN A 125 17.93 18.23 -12.81
N ASN A 126 17.22 18.16 -13.94
CA ASN A 126 17.24 17.01 -14.86
C ASN A 126 16.94 15.65 -14.18
N GLY A 127 16.01 15.63 -13.22
CA GLY A 127 15.62 14.42 -12.50
C GLY A 127 16.49 14.09 -11.28
N GLN A 128 17.53 14.89 -11.02
CA GLN A 128 18.30 14.81 -9.79
C GLN A 128 17.73 15.80 -8.78
N VAL A 129 17.08 15.28 -7.74
CA VAL A 129 16.54 16.07 -6.64
C VAL A 129 17.64 16.30 -5.61
N ILE A 130 17.88 17.56 -5.26
CA ILE A 130 18.96 17.96 -4.34
C ILE A 130 18.35 18.75 -3.20
N LEU A 131 18.66 18.32 -1.97
CA LEU A 131 18.40 19.06 -0.75
C LEU A 131 19.69 19.74 -0.29
N SER A 132 19.63 21.06 -0.12
CA SER A 132 20.66 21.85 0.53
C SER A 132 20.19 22.24 1.92
N VAL A 133 20.95 21.86 2.95
CA VAL A 133 20.72 22.24 4.35
C VAL A 133 21.82 23.20 4.79
N THR A 134 21.47 24.36 5.32
CA THR A 134 22.46 25.30 5.87
C THR A 134 22.55 25.12 7.39
N ASP A 135 23.74 24.83 7.91
CA ASP A 135 23.95 24.62 9.34
C ASP A 135 24.02 25.94 10.13
N LYS A 136 24.22 25.83 11.45
CA LYS A 136 24.32 26.98 12.37
C LYS A 136 25.55 27.87 12.11
N THR A 137 26.56 27.36 11.39
CA THR A 137 27.78 28.09 11.00
C THR A 137 27.66 28.79 9.65
N GLY A 138 26.57 28.54 8.91
CA GLY A 138 26.36 29.01 7.55
C GLY A 138 26.93 28.07 6.48
N GLN A 139 27.46 26.90 6.87
CA GLN A 139 27.95 25.90 5.93
C GLN A 139 26.76 25.21 5.23
N LYS A 140 26.82 25.10 3.90
CA LYS A 140 25.85 24.34 3.10
C LYS A 140 26.24 22.86 3.02
N HIS A 141 25.30 21.99 3.37
CA HIS A 141 25.39 20.53 3.28
C HIS A 141 24.46 20.03 2.18
N ILE A 142 25.02 19.33 1.21
CA ILE A 142 24.29 18.86 0.01
C ILE A 142 23.93 17.39 0.16
N PHE A 143 22.66 17.09 -0.07
CA PHE A 143 22.11 15.75 -0.08
C PHE A 143 21.43 15.49 -1.42
N GLN A 144 21.67 14.31 -1.97
CA GLN A 144 20.97 13.84 -3.15
C GLN A 144 19.77 13.01 -2.72
N GLY A 145 18.59 13.42 -3.17
CA GLY A 145 17.36 12.68 -2.96
C GLY A 145 17.32 11.46 -3.87
N GLN A 146 17.15 10.29 -3.26
CA GLN A 146 16.71 9.08 -3.94
C GLN A 146 15.28 8.84 -3.49
N LYS A 147 14.33 8.77 -4.43
CA LYS A 147 12.92 8.63 -4.07
C LYS A 147 12.77 7.42 -3.15
N ALA A 148 12.31 7.67 -1.93
CA ALA A 148 12.04 6.64 -0.95
C ALA A 148 10.88 5.84 -1.52
N VAL A 149 11.18 4.65 -2.02
CA VAL A 149 10.10 3.81 -2.50
C VAL A 149 9.31 3.41 -1.27
N ASN A 150 8.03 3.81 -1.22
CA ASN A 150 7.12 3.27 -0.23
C ASN A 150 6.98 1.76 -0.48
N THR A 151 7.90 0.97 0.09
CA THR A 151 7.92 -0.48 -0.07
C THR A 151 6.74 -1.13 0.63
N GLN A 152 6.05 -0.41 1.53
CA GLN A 152 4.78 -0.86 2.09
C GLN A 152 3.75 -1.08 0.98
N ALA A 153 3.77 -0.28 -0.08
CA ALA A 153 2.90 -0.52 -1.23
C ALA A 153 3.20 -1.87 -1.90
N LEU A 154 4.43 -2.38 -1.89
CA LEU A 154 4.71 -3.71 -2.44
C LEU A 154 3.90 -4.78 -1.70
N THR A 155 3.75 -4.66 -0.39
CA THR A 155 2.99 -5.59 0.46
C THR A 155 1.50 -5.27 0.55
N ASP A 156 1.11 -4.01 0.39
CA ASP A 156 -0.30 -3.59 0.50
C ASP A 156 -1.12 -4.03 -0.72
N TYR A 157 -0.48 -4.35 -1.84
CA TYR A 157 -1.13 -4.71 -3.09
C TYR A 157 -0.69 -6.08 -3.61
N SER A 158 -1.63 -6.79 -4.21
CA SER A 158 -1.38 -7.92 -5.11
C SER A 158 -1.18 -7.37 -6.52
N TRP A 159 -0.07 -7.71 -7.17
CA TRP A 159 0.33 -7.11 -8.45
C TRP A 159 0.09 -8.08 -9.59
N SER A 160 -0.72 -7.68 -10.57
CA SER A 160 -1.11 -8.52 -11.70
C SER A 160 -0.56 -8.01 -13.02
N TYR A 161 0.01 -8.89 -13.83
CA TYR A 161 0.43 -8.63 -15.21
C TYR A 161 -0.12 -9.73 -16.11
N GLN A 162 -0.70 -9.37 -17.26
CA GLN A 162 -1.22 -10.32 -18.23
C GLN A 162 -0.28 -10.39 -19.44
N PRO A 163 0.54 -11.45 -19.58
CA PRO A 163 1.32 -11.65 -20.79
C PRO A 163 0.42 -11.84 -22.02
N GLU A 164 0.88 -11.38 -23.19
CA GLU A 164 0.18 -11.60 -24.44
C GLU A 164 -0.07 -13.10 -24.69
N ASN A 165 -1.24 -13.42 -25.25
CA ASN A 165 -1.62 -14.79 -25.64
C ASN A 165 -1.73 -15.80 -24.49
N THR A 166 -1.90 -15.34 -23.25
CA THR A 166 -2.13 -16.20 -22.09
C THR A 166 -3.51 -15.91 -21.49
N LYS A 167 -4.15 -16.94 -20.91
CA LYS A 167 -5.50 -16.82 -20.32
C LYS A 167 -5.50 -16.46 -18.84
N LYS A 168 -4.33 -16.51 -18.20
CA LYS A 168 -4.17 -16.31 -16.74
C LYS A 168 -3.02 -15.36 -16.49
N PRO A 169 -3.16 -14.39 -15.59
CA PRO A 169 -2.10 -13.42 -15.32
C PRO A 169 -0.96 -14.04 -14.50
N ILE A 170 0.18 -13.37 -14.51
CA ILE A 170 1.20 -13.49 -13.47
C ILE A 170 0.78 -12.61 -12.30
N VAL A 171 0.69 -13.18 -11.10
CA VAL A 171 0.32 -12.43 -9.89
C VAL A 171 1.43 -12.51 -8.85
N LEU A 172 1.94 -11.34 -8.45
CA LEU A 172 2.95 -11.19 -7.40
C LEU A 172 2.26 -10.82 -6.09
N ASN A 173 2.65 -11.51 -5.01
CA ASN A 173 2.26 -11.16 -3.66
C ASN A 173 3.52 -11.08 -2.80
N PHE A 174 3.78 -9.89 -2.26
CA PHE A 174 4.88 -9.65 -1.34
C PHE A 174 4.36 -9.75 0.09
N THR A 175 5.09 -10.50 0.90
CA THR A 175 4.94 -10.58 2.36
C THR A 175 6.29 -10.27 2.99
N ASN A 176 6.39 -10.12 4.32
CA ASN A 176 7.59 -9.60 5.01
C ASN A 176 8.95 -10.01 4.40
N ASP A 177 9.16 -11.29 4.11
CA ASP A 177 10.43 -11.81 3.55
C ASP A 177 10.25 -12.64 2.27
N ARG A 178 9.01 -12.87 1.83
CA ARG A 178 8.69 -13.79 0.72
C ARG A 178 7.88 -13.14 -0.39
N LEU A 179 8.35 -13.34 -1.62
CA LEU A 179 7.63 -13.05 -2.86
C LEU A 179 7.04 -14.36 -3.37
N SER A 180 5.71 -14.43 -3.44
CA SER A 180 4.99 -15.53 -4.06
C SER A 180 4.48 -15.12 -5.43
N ILE A 181 4.71 -15.94 -6.45
CA ILE A 181 4.38 -15.64 -7.83
C ILE A 181 3.47 -16.74 -8.38
N ALA A 182 2.23 -16.41 -8.70
CA ALA A 182 1.34 -17.32 -9.41
C ALA A 182 1.53 -17.13 -10.92
N THR A 183 1.90 -18.18 -11.64
CA THR A 183 2.11 -18.14 -13.10
C THR A 183 0.95 -18.77 -13.89
N GLY A 184 -0.23 -18.85 -13.25
CA GLY A 184 -1.46 -19.41 -13.81
C GLY A 184 -1.63 -20.92 -13.68
N CYS A 185 -0.54 -21.68 -13.54
CA CYS A 185 -0.57 -23.12 -13.30
C CYS A 185 0.37 -23.50 -12.15
N ASN A 186 1.67 -23.23 -12.30
CA ASN A 186 2.63 -23.38 -11.22
C ASN A 186 2.65 -22.16 -10.29
N ARG A 187 3.19 -22.36 -9.09
CA ARG A 187 3.46 -21.30 -8.14
C ARG A 187 4.95 -21.26 -7.83
N GLN A 188 5.54 -20.10 -8.05
CA GLN A 188 6.92 -19.79 -7.74
C GLN A 188 7.02 -19.06 -6.40
N GLY A 189 8.16 -19.19 -5.74
CA GLY A 189 8.48 -18.49 -4.51
C GLY A 189 9.95 -18.17 -4.40
N THR A 190 10.27 -16.98 -3.89
CA THR A 190 11.63 -16.54 -3.57
C THR A 190 11.60 -15.62 -2.36
N THR A 191 12.74 -15.39 -1.72
CA THR A 191 12.87 -14.30 -0.76
C THR A 191 13.05 -12.98 -1.48
N TRP A 192 12.67 -11.87 -0.87
CA TRP A 192 12.92 -10.54 -1.43
C TRP A 192 13.30 -9.54 -0.35
N LYS A 193 13.96 -8.48 -0.79
CA LYS A 193 14.18 -7.23 -0.04
C LYS A 193 14.35 -6.09 -1.02
N VAL A 194 14.27 -4.86 -0.53
CA VAL A 194 14.63 -3.69 -1.34
C VAL A 194 15.98 -3.15 -0.91
N GLU A 195 16.91 -3.08 -1.85
CA GLU A 195 18.24 -2.47 -1.68
C GLU A 195 18.54 -1.57 -2.87
N ASN A 196 19.02 -0.35 -2.61
CA ASN A 196 19.43 0.60 -3.65
C ASN A 196 18.38 0.80 -4.77
N ASN A 197 17.09 0.95 -4.40
CA ASN A 197 15.98 1.09 -5.35
C ASN A 197 15.82 -0.11 -6.31
N THR A 198 16.23 -1.31 -5.87
CA THR A 198 16.02 -2.56 -6.59
C THR A 198 15.34 -3.58 -5.68
N ILE A 199 14.46 -4.41 -6.25
CA ILE A 199 13.95 -5.61 -5.59
C ILE A 199 15.02 -6.69 -5.77
N VAL A 200 15.66 -7.10 -4.68
CA VAL A 200 16.67 -8.15 -4.67
C VAL A 200 16.00 -9.47 -4.33
N THR A 201 16.04 -10.43 -5.24
CA THR A 201 15.49 -11.78 -5.06
C THR A 201 16.58 -12.82 -4.87
N ALA A 202 16.24 -13.94 -4.23
CA ALA A 202 17.09 -15.13 -4.17
C ALA A 202 16.68 -16.16 -5.23
N ASP A 203 17.18 -17.39 -5.10
CA ASP A 203 16.80 -18.49 -5.97
C ASP A 203 15.28 -18.73 -5.94
N VAL A 204 14.69 -18.85 -7.13
CA VAL A 204 13.26 -19.12 -7.27
C VAL A 204 13.04 -20.63 -7.18
N MET A 205 12.10 -21.01 -6.31
CA MET A 205 11.58 -22.37 -6.19
C MET A 205 10.23 -22.42 -6.90
N SER A 206 9.92 -23.48 -7.63
CA SER A 206 8.62 -23.66 -8.29
C SER A 206 8.01 -25.03 -8.02
N THR A 207 6.69 -25.11 -8.09
CA THR A 207 5.99 -26.38 -8.28
C THR A 207 6.25 -26.91 -9.70
N MET A 208 6.15 -28.22 -9.90
CA MET A 208 6.42 -28.87 -11.19
C MET A 208 5.18 -29.56 -11.76
N MET A 209 4.05 -28.85 -11.79
CA MET A 209 2.83 -29.33 -12.45
C MET A 209 3.00 -29.19 -13.98
N ALA A 210 2.50 -30.18 -14.72
CA ALA A 210 2.45 -30.12 -16.18
C ALA A 210 1.28 -29.23 -16.62
N CYS A 211 1.56 -28.27 -17.50
CA CYS A 211 0.61 -27.25 -17.92
C CYS A 211 0.61 -27.09 -19.46
N GLU A 212 -0.37 -26.37 -19.99
CA GLU A 212 -0.37 -25.99 -21.41
C GLU A 212 0.94 -25.28 -21.79
N PRO A 213 1.48 -25.48 -23.02
CA PRO A 213 2.77 -24.91 -23.42
C PRO A 213 2.89 -23.39 -23.23
N ALA A 214 1.79 -22.65 -23.40
CA ALA A 214 1.76 -21.21 -23.18
C ALA A 214 2.02 -20.82 -21.71
N LEU A 215 1.44 -21.57 -20.76
CA LEU A 215 1.64 -21.34 -19.32
C LEU A 215 3.03 -21.77 -18.85
N MET A 216 3.60 -22.82 -19.46
CA MET A 216 5.00 -23.20 -19.21
C MET A 216 5.97 -22.10 -19.69
N LYS A 217 5.72 -21.48 -20.84
CA LYS A 217 6.50 -20.31 -21.31
C LYS A 217 6.34 -19.10 -20.39
N GLN A 218 5.12 -18.84 -19.92
CA GLN A 218 4.84 -17.79 -18.93
C GLN A 218 5.61 -18.02 -17.63
N GLU A 219 5.71 -19.27 -17.17
CA GLU A 219 6.50 -19.63 -16.00
C GLU A 219 8.00 -19.40 -16.22
N GLN A 220 8.54 -19.77 -17.37
CA GLN A 220 9.94 -19.51 -17.74
C GLN A 220 10.25 -18.00 -17.80
N PHE A 221 9.33 -17.22 -18.36
CA PHE A 221 9.42 -15.76 -18.38
C PHE A 221 9.41 -15.16 -16.96
N SER A 222 8.54 -15.65 -16.07
CA SER A 222 8.56 -15.26 -14.66
C SER A 222 9.92 -15.56 -14.02
N SER A 223 10.48 -16.74 -14.26
CA SER A 223 11.82 -17.08 -13.76
C SER A 223 12.90 -16.15 -14.30
N SER A 224 12.87 -15.75 -15.58
CA SER A 224 13.87 -14.83 -16.13
C SER A 224 13.80 -13.43 -15.51
N LEU A 225 12.62 -13.01 -15.04
CA LEU A 225 12.46 -11.76 -14.29
C LEU A 225 13.01 -11.87 -12.86
N PHE A 226 12.73 -12.96 -12.14
CA PHE A 226 12.89 -13.03 -10.69
C PHE A 226 13.97 -13.98 -10.16
N GLN A 227 14.61 -14.80 -10.99
CA GLN A 227 15.64 -15.76 -10.53
C GLN A 227 16.94 -15.05 -10.11
N LYS A 228 17.12 -14.85 -8.80
CA LYS A 228 18.38 -14.35 -8.21
C LYS A 228 18.88 -13.05 -8.87
N ARG A 229 18.07 -12.00 -8.84
CA ARG A 229 18.36 -10.72 -9.50
C ARG A 229 18.22 -9.53 -8.55
N ALA A 230 18.95 -8.47 -8.86
CA ALA A 230 18.62 -7.12 -8.41
C ALA A 230 17.80 -6.46 -9.53
N ILE A 231 16.52 -6.22 -9.26
CA ILE A 231 15.53 -5.84 -10.27
C ILE A 231 15.20 -4.36 -10.08
N PRO A 232 15.57 -3.47 -11.02
CA PRO A 232 15.12 -2.09 -11.01
C PRO A 232 13.60 -2.05 -11.05
N PHE A 233 13.01 -1.18 -10.22
CA PHE A 233 11.57 -1.02 -10.16
C PHE A 233 11.14 0.43 -9.95
N GLU A 234 9.91 0.71 -10.37
CA GLU A 234 9.23 1.99 -10.20
C GLU A 234 7.83 1.72 -9.63
N LEU A 235 7.47 2.44 -8.57
CA LEU A 235 6.11 2.42 -8.00
C LEU A 235 5.39 3.73 -8.29
N ASN A 236 4.16 3.63 -8.76
CA ASN A 236 3.23 4.75 -8.85
C ASN A 236 1.97 4.42 -8.05
N THR A 237 1.80 5.09 -6.92
CA THR A 237 0.67 4.91 -6.01
C THR A 237 -0.25 6.13 -5.97
N THR A 238 -0.17 7.01 -6.96
CA THR A 238 -1.03 8.21 -7.04
C THR A 238 -2.50 7.84 -7.18
N ASN A 239 -2.79 6.73 -7.87
CA ASN A 239 -4.10 6.11 -7.88
C ASN A 239 -4.10 4.90 -6.94
N VAL A 240 -4.76 5.05 -5.78
CA VAL A 240 -4.85 4.01 -4.74
C VAL A 240 -5.67 2.80 -5.21
N ASP A 241 -6.63 2.99 -6.13
CA ASP A 241 -7.48 1.89 -6.62
C ASP A 241 -6.78 1.06 -7.71
N GLN A 242 -5.81 1.65 -8.41
CA GLN A 242 -5.06 1.01 -9.50
C GLN A 242 -3.61 1.51 -9.53
N PRO A 243 -2.81 1.25 -8.48
CA PRO A 243 -1.40 1.62 -8.50
C PRO A 243 -0.65 0.74 -9.50
N THR A 244 0.53 1.19 -9.91
CA THR A 244 1.37 0.42 -10.83
C THR A 244 2.76 0.13 -10.25
N LEU A 245 3.22 -1.10 -10.48
CA LEU A 245 4.57 -1.55 -10.22
C LEU A 245 5.21 -1.89 -11.55
N THR A 246 6.24 -1.16 -11.93
CA THR A 246 7.03 -1.48 -13.12
C THR A 246 8.33 -2.12 -12.72
N VAL A 247 8.67 -3.26 -13.31
CA VAL A 247 9.95 -3.96 -13.12
C VAL A 247 10.66 -4.13 -14.45
N SER A 248 11.99 -4.21 -14.42
CA SER A 248 12.80 -4.38 -15.64
C SER A 248 13.48 -5.76 -15.72
N ASP A 249 13.52 -6.34 -16.92
CA ASP A 249 14.35 -7.52 -17.19
C ASP A 249 15.86 -7.19 -17.24
N ALA A 250 16.69 -8.15 -17.63
CA ALA A 250 18.14 -7.95 -17.70
C ALA A 250 18.58 -7.09 -18.90
N GLN A 251 17.70 -6.92 -19.88
CA GLN A 251 17.89 -6.12 -21.08
C GLN A 251 17.35 -4.69 -20.92
N GLY A 252 16.67 -4.41 -19.79
CA GLY A 252 16.05 -3.12 -19.50
C GLY A 252 14.63 -2.98 -20.03
N GLN A 253 14.04 -4.04 -20.59
CA GLN A 253 12.64 -4.05 -20.98
C GLN A 253 11.75 -3.95 -19.74
N LYS A 254 10.78 -3.04 -19.78
CA LYS A 254 9.88 -2.76 -18.67
C LYS A 254 8.60 -3.58 -18.75
N TYR A 255 8.13 -4.05 -17.61
CA TYR A 255 6.87 -4.78 -17.42
C TYR A 255 6.07 -4.14 -16.30
N THR A 256 4.86 -3.68 -16.60
CA THR A 256 4.01 -2.96 -15.66
C THR A 256 2.90 -3.86 -15.14
N PHE A 257 2.87 -4.02 -13.83
CA PHE A 257 1.84 -4.73 -13.08
C PHE A 257 0.85 -3.71 -12.50
N THR A 258 -0.42 -4.08 -12.48
CA THR A 258 -1.48 -3.31 -11.82
C THR A 258 -1.77 -3.91 -10.45
N GLY A 259 -1.77 -3.07 -9.42
CA GLY A 259 -2.04 -3.48 -8.05
C GLY A 259 -3.54 -3.55 -7.74
N LYS A 260 -3.93 -4.54 -6.96
CA LYS A 260 -5.21 -4.60 -6.24
C LYS A 260 -4.92 -4.67 -4.75
N MET A 261 -5.55 -3.80 -3.97
CA MET A 261 -5.31 -3.75 -2.53
C MET A 261 -5.59 -5.11 -1.88
N THR A 262 -4.70 -5.55 -1.01
CA THR A 262 -4.86 -6.75 -0.21
C THR A 262 -5.93 -6.55 0.86
N PRO A 263 -6.62 -7.60 1.31
CA PRO A 263 -7.54 -7.52 2.43
C PRO A 263 -6.91 -6.93 3.69
N GLU A 264 -5.68 -7.31 4.02
CA GLU A 264 -4.93 -6.82 5.18
C GLU A 264 -4.74 -5.29 5.13
N ALA A 265 -4.35 -4.75 3.97
CA ALA A 265 -4.22 -3.31 3.78
C ALA A 265 -5.59 -2.60 3.80
N LYS A 266 -6.61 -3.19 3.15
CA LYS A 266 -7.98 -2.65 3.08
C LYS A 266 -8.62 -2.53 4.46
N TYR A 267 -8.47 -3.54 5.31
CA TYR A 267 -9.08 -3.58 6.65
C TYR A 267 -8.14 -3.14 7.77
N GLN A 268 -6.86 -2.90 7.46
CA GLN A 268 -5.83 -2.45 8.42
C GLN A 268 -5.79 -3.33 9.68
N SER A 269 -5.97 -4.64 9.49
CA SER A 269 -5.98 -5.65 10.54
C SER A 269 -5.48 -6.97 9.98
N GLU A 270 -4.96 -7.82 10.87
CA GLU A 270 -4.56 -9.17 10.49
C GLU A 270 -5.80 -10.06 10.32
N GLY A 271 -5.87 -10.77 9.20
CA GLY A 271 -6.97 -11.68 8.90
C GLY A 271 -6.93 -12.95 9.73
N LYS A 272 -7.93 -13.16 10.59
CA LYS A 272 -8.11 -14.40 11.36
C LYS A 272 -8.64 -15.50 10.45
N THR A 273 -7.98 -16.66 10.43
CA THR A 273 -8.47 -17.81 9.64
C THR A 273 -9.68 -18.43 10.31
N VAL A 274 -10.78 -18.53 9.57
CA VAL A 274 -12.04 -19.16 10.01
C VAL A 274 -12.49 -20.16 8.95
N PHE A 275 -13.11 -21.26 9.37
CA PHE A 275 -13.71 -22.22 8.43
C PHE A 275 -15.23 -22.19 8.54
N LEU A 276 -15.90 -22.02 7.40
CA LEU A 276 -17.34 -21.91 7.31
C LEU A 276 -17.87 -23.02 6.39
N GLU A 277 -18.76 -23.87 6.91
CA GLU A 277 -19.59 -24.71 6.05
C GLU A 277 -20.79 -23.89 5.59
N VAL A 278 -21.04 -23.82 4.28
CA VAL A 278 -22.13 -23.08 3.66
C VAL A 278 -23.17 -24.06 3.12
N ALA A 279 -24.43 -23.87 3.51
CA ALA A 279 -25.52 -24.72 3.05
C ALA A 279 -25.90 -24.40 1.59
N PRO A 280 -26.45 -25.38 0.85
CA PRO A 280 -26.95 -25.14 -0.51
C PRO A 280 -28.17 -24.21 -0.53
N GLN A 281 -29.02 -24.27 0.50
CA GLN A 281 -30.23 -23.46 0.55
C GLN A 281 -29.96 -22.13 1.28
N THR A 282 -30.43 -21.04 0.70
CA THR A 282 -30.46 -19.72 1.35
C THR A 282 -31.79 -19.55 2.11
N LYS A 283 -31.85 -18.52 2.96
CA LYS A 283 -33.08 -18.14 3.69
C LYS A 283 -33.31 -16.65 3.61
N SER A 284 -34.58 -16.25 3.60
CA SER A 284 -34.95 -14.85 3.77
C SER A 284 -34.49 -14.35 5.14
N CYS A 285 -33.94 -13.15 5.16
CA CYS A 285 -33.41 -12.47 6.34
C CYS A 285 -33.60 -10.96 6.19
N THR A 286 -33.51 -10.22 7.29
CA THR A 286 -33.63 -8.75 7.29
C THR A 286 -32.36 -8.15 7.87
N GLY A 287 -31.69 -7.31 7.08
CA GLY A 287 -30.62 -6.42 7.54
C GLY A 287 -31.14 -4.97 7.49
N VAL A 288 -30.46 -4.09 6.74
CA VAL A 288 -31.00 -2.77 6.34
C VAL A 288 -32.35 -2.90 5.64
N ALA A 289 -32.50 -3.96 4.81
CA ALA A 289 -33.69 -4.29 4.05
C ALA A 289 -33.89 -5.82 4.01
N PRO A 290 -35.09 -6.31 3.64
CA PRO A 290 -35.31 -7.72 3.35
C PRO A 290 -34.38 -8.21 2.24
N GLN A 291 -33.68 -9.31 2.49
CA GLN A 291 -32.71 -9.90 1.57
C GLN A 291 -32.66 -11.43 1.72
N THR A 292 -31.85 -12.07 0.90
CA THR A 292 -31.61 -13.52 0.96
C THR A 292 -30.21 -13.76 1.53
N CYS A 293 -30.14 -14.45 2.67
CA CYS A 293 -28.90 -14.78 3.36
C CYS A 293 -28.48 -16.23 3.10
N MET A 294 -27.17 -16.45 3.05
CA MET A 294 -26.60 -17.78 3.14
C MET A 294 -26.81 -18.35 4.55
N GLN A 295 -26.85 -19.68 4.66
CA GLN A 295 -26.78 -20.35 5.95
C GLN A 295 -25.37 -20.89 6.14
N VAL A 296 -24.74 -20.55 7.25
CA VAL A 296 -23.36 -20.95 7.57
C VAL A 296 -23.27 -21.59 8.95
N ARG A 297 -22.24 -22.39 9.17
CA ARG A 297 -21.80 -22.82 10.50
C ARG A 297 -20.30 -22.89 10.57
N GLU A 298 -19.74 -22.58 11.74
CA GLU A 298 -18.30 -22.65 11.94
C GLU A 298 -17.82 -24.10 12.10
N ILE A 299 -16.72 -24.39 11.43
CA ILE A 299 -16.00 -25.66 11.49
C ILE A 299 -14.64 -25.41 12.15
N LYS A 300 -14.17 -26.35 12.98
CA LYS A 300 -12.79 -26.33 13.47
C LYS A 300 -12.05 -27.57 13.00
N TYR A 301 -10.79 -27.35 12.71
CA TYR A 301 -9.82 -28.39 12.38
C TYR A 301 -8.75 -28.40 13.46
N ASP A 302 -8.18 -29.57 13.74
CA ASP A 302 -6.95 -29.67 14.52
C ASP A 302 -5.70 -29.38 13.66
N ASP A 303 -4.54 -29.43 14.31
CA ASP A 303 -3.24 -29.20 13.67
C ASP A 303 -2.88 -30.24 12.60
N LYS A 304 -3.63 -31.35 12.53
CA LYS A 304 -3.48 -32.40 11.51
C LYS A 304 -4.48 -32.23 10.36
N GLY A 305 -5.29 -31.18 10.37
CA GLY A 305 -6.32 -30.93 9.36
C GLY A 305 -7.53 -31.85 9.49
N VAL A 306 -7.76 -32.48 10.64
CA VAL A 306 -8.94 -33.31 10.90
C VAL A 306 -10.06 -32.44 11.46
N LYS A 307 -11.27 -32.59 10.91
CA LYS A 307 -12.48 -31.88 11.39
C LYS A 307 -12.82 -32.33 12.81
N THR A 308 -12.63 -31.45 13.78
CA THR A 308 -12.85 -31.74 15.22
C THR A 308 -14.16 -31.19 15.75
N TYR A 309 -14.71 -30.17 15.10
CA TYR A 309 -15.97 -29.55 15.51
C TYR A 309 -16.73 -29.02 14.30
N ALA A 310 -18.05 -29.17 14.34
CA ALA A 310 -18.99 -28.45 13.50
C ALA A 310 -20.13 -27.98 14.38
N ASP A 311 -20.51 -26.71 14.26
CA ASP A 311 -21.69 -26.24 14.98
C ASP A 311 -22.92 -27.08 14.57
N LYS A 312 -23.75 -27.41 15.56
CA LYS A 312 -25.00 -28.15 15.31
C LYS A 312 -26.03 -27.24 14.65
N ASN A 313 -25.98 -25.95 14.96
CA ASN A 313 -26.95 -24.97 14.49
C ASN A 313 -26.39 -24.18 13.31
N TRP A 314 -27.27 -23.93 12.34
CA TRP A 314 -26.99 -23.03 11.23
C TRP A 314 -27.32 -21.60 11.63
N SER A 315 -26.42 -20.67 11.31
CA SER A 315 -26.61 -19.23 11.44
C SER A 315 -26.84 -18.59 10.07
N LEU A 316 -27.56 -17.47 10.05
CA LEU A 316 -27.70 -16.67 8.84
C LEU A 316 -26.44 -15.82 8.66
N TYR A 317 -25.83 -15.88 7.48
CA TYR A 317 -24.73 -15.01 7.11
C TYR A 317 -25.27 -13.79 6.37
N TYR A 318 -25.11 -12.63 7.00
CA TYR A 318 -25.57 -11.36 6.47
C TYR A 318 -24.50 -10.74 5.58
N GLY A 319 -24.84 -10.47 4.31
CA GLY A 319 -23.91 -9.94 3.31
C GLY A 319 -23.26 -11.02 2.45
N GLN A 320 -22.09 -10.70 1.90
CA GLN A 320 -21.34 -11.56 0.98
C GLN A 320 -19.97 -11.88 1.57
N ILE A 321 -19.39 -13.01 1.16
CA ILE A 321 -17.99 -13.34 1.40
C ILE A 321 -17.22 -12.89 0.16
N GLU A 322 -16.26 -11.98 0.29
CA GLU A 322 -15.53 -11.44 -0.87
C GLU A 322 -14.79 -12.58 -1.59
N GLY A 323 -15.01 -12.71 -2.91
CA GLY A 323 -14.40 -13.77 -3.73
C GLY A 323 -15.15 -15.11 -3.72
N PHE A 324 -16.28 -15.22 -3.00
CA PHE A 324 -17.14 -16.40 -3.02
C PHE A 324 -18.49 -16.07 -3.66
N GLU A 325 -18.94 -16.95 -4.57
CA GLU A 325 -20.27 -16.91 -5.15
C GLU A 325 -21.05 -18.16 -4.72
N HIS A 326 -22.23 -17.96 -4.13
CA HIS A 326 -23.06 -19.06 -3.64
C HIS A 326 -23.62 -19.88 -4.80
N ASN A 327 -23.60 -21.21 -4.66
CA ASN A 327 -24.19 -22.14 -5.62
C ASN A 327 -25.23 -23.03 -4.91
N PRO A 328 -26.51 -23.00 -5.32
CA PRO A 328 -27.57 -23.76 -4.66
C PRO A 328 -27.48 -25.28 -4.89
N ASP A 329 -26.65 -25.73 -5.84
CA ASP A 329 -26.46 -27.14 -6.16
C ASP A 329 -25.30 -27.76 -5.35
N GLN A 330 -24.70 -26.99 -4.45
CA GLN A 330 -23.47 -27.37 -3.76
C GLN A 330 -23.54 -27.07 -2.26
N ARG A 331 -22.89 -27.93 -1.49
CA ARG A 331 -22.46 -27.65 -0.13
C ARG A 331 -20.95 -27.49 -0.14
N VAL A 332 -20.44 -26.46 0.52
CA VAL A 332 -19.01 -26.17 0.52
C VAL A 332 -18.50 -25.88 1.93
N ILE A 333 -17.25 -26.24 2.20
CA ILE A 333 -16.50 -25.73 3.34
C ILE A 333 -15.47 -24.74 2.81
N LEU A 334 -15.56 -23.50 3.29
CA LEU A 334 -14.67 -22.41 2.94
C LEU A 334 -13.66 -22.21 4.05
N ARG A 335 -12.41 -21.92 3.69
CA ARG A 335 -11.46 -21.21 4.54
C ARG A 335 -11.54 -19.74 4.16
N VAL A 336 -11.85 -18.89 5.14
CA VAL A 336 -11.92 -17.44 4.96
C VAL A 336 -10.91 -16.74 5.86
N LYS A 337 -10.51 -15.54 5.45
CA LYS A 337 -9.81 -14.57 6.29
C LYS A 337 -10.84 -13.56 6.79
N ARG A 338 -11.05 -13.54 8.10
CA ARG A 338 -11.98 -12.64 8.80
C ARG A 338 -11.24 -11.43 9.33
N PHE A 339 -11.72 -10.25 8.98
CA PHE A 339 -11.17 -8.96 9.37
C PHE A 339 -12.16 -8.17 10.21
N GLU A 340 -11.64 -7.35 11.12
CA GLU A 340 -12.44 -6.39 11.88
C GLU A 340 -12.63 -5.12 11.04
N VAL A 341 -13.88 -4.72 10.83
CA VAL A 341 -14.23 -3.49 10.11
C VAL A 341 -14.18 -2.33 11.10
N LYS A 342 -13.27 -1.37 10.89
CA LYS A 342 -13.21 -0.15 11.70
C LYS A 342 -14.39 0.76 11.35
N ASN A 343 -15.15 1.17 12.37
CA ASN A 343 -16.31 2.08 12.23
C ASN A 343 -17.35 1.59 11.20
N PRO A 344 -17.95 0.41 11.39
CA PRO A 344 -18.99 -0.06 10.49
C PRO A 344 -20.19 0.88 10.54
N ALA A 345 -20.90 1.03 9.41
CA ALA A 345 -22.21 1.68 9.44
C ALA A 345 -23.17 0.92 10.37
N ALA A 346 -24.18 1.58 10.93
CA ALA A 346 -25.09 1.00 11.93
C ALA A 346 -25.71 -0.35 11.52
N ASP A 347 -25.89 -0.56 10.21
CA ASP A 347 -26.52 -1.76 9.65
C ASP A 347 -25.53 -2.69 8.93
N GLN A 348 -24.22 -2.45 9.06
CA GLN A 348 -23.16 -3.27 8.48
C GLN A 348 -22.51 -4.17 9.55
N SER A 349 -22.13 -5.38 9.15
CA SER A 349 -21.35 -6.28 10.01
C SER A 349 -20.04 -5.60 10.44
N SER A 350 -19.67 -5.77 11.72
CA SER A 350 -18.34 -5.41 12.24
C SER A 350 -17.23 -6.34 11.75
N GLN A 351 -17.57 -7.35 10.96
CA GLN A 351 -16.67 -8.35 10.40
C GLN A 351 -16.82 -8.42 8.89
N ALA A 352 -15.70 -8.60 8.20
CA ALA A 352 -15.64 -8.88 6.78
C ALA A 352 -14.86 -10.18 6.53
N ASP A 353 -15.46 -11.10 5.78
CA ASP A 353 -14.81 -12.34 5.38
C ASP A 353 -14.38 -12.28 3.91
N VAL A 354 -13.12 -12.59 3.65
CA VAL A 354 -12.57 -12.77 2.30
C VAL A 354 -12.23 -14.23 2.09
N LEU A 355 -12.67 -14.80 0.97
CA LEU A 355 -12.37 -16.18 0.60
C LEU A 355 -10.86 -16.36 0.43
N ASP A 356 -10.30 -17.33 1.17
CA ASP A 356 -8.92 -17.78 1.00
C ASP A 356 -8.90 -19.03 0.10
N MET A 357 -9.74 -20.04 0.41
CA MET A 357 -9.92 -21.20 -0.45
C MET A 357 -11.20 -21.99 -0.15
N VAL A 358 -11.65 -22.79 -1.14
CA VAL A 358 -12.64 -23.85 -0.93
C VAL A 358 -11.89 -25.11 -0.47
N VAL A 359 -12.21 -25.59 0.73
CA VAL A 359 -11.58 -26.75 1.37
C VAL A 359 -12.25 -28.04 0.93
N GLU A 360 -13.58 -28.02 0.87
CA GLU A 360 -14.40 -29.18 0.50
C GLU A 360 -15.60 -28.69 -0.32
N GLN A 361 -16.02 -29.50 -1.29
CA GLN A 361 -17.21 -29.25 -2.10
C GLN A 361 -17.95 -30.56 -2.36
N GLU A 362 -19.24 -30.57 -2.08
CA GLU A 362 -20.16 -31.68 -2.30
C GLU A 362 -21.32 -31.23 -3.20
N LEU A 363 -21.58 -31.97 -4.29
CA LEU A 363 -22.78 -31.76 -5.11
C LEU A 363 -24.00 -32.32 -4.38
N VAL A 364 -25.02 -31.50 -4.22
CA VAL A 364 -26.27 -31.94 -3.57
C VAL A 364 -27.24 -32.44 -4.64
N LYS A 365 -27.66 -33.70 -4.51
CA LYS A 365 -28.67 -34.29 -5.40
C LYS A 365 -29.99 -33.54 -5.23
N LYS A 366 -30.47 -32.89 -6.29
CA LYS A 366 -31.83 -32.32 -6.32
C LYS A 366 -32.83 -33.45 -6.02
N PRO A 367 -33.80 -33.24 -5.11
CA PRO A 367 -34.88 -34.19 -4.97
C PRO A 367 -35.54 -34.36 -6.34
N LYS A 368 -35.66 -35.61 -6.82
CA LYS A 368 -36.45 -35.89 -8.03
C LYS A 368 -37.83 -35.34 -7.78
N ASN A 369 -38.26 -34.32 -8.54
CA ASN A 369 -39.65 -33.91 -8.57
C ASN A 369 -40.48 -35.15 -8.85
N LYS A 370 -41.24 -35.62 -7.86
CA LYS A 370 -42.41 -36.43 -8.11
C LYS A 370 -43.36 -35.50 -8.87
N PHE A 371 -43.32 -35.58 -10.19
CA PHE A 371 -44.43 -35.10 -11.00
C PHE A 371 -45.67 -35.81 -10.48
N LEU A 372 -46.66 -35.00 -10.10
CA LEU A 372 -48.00 -35.47 -9.79
C LEU A 372 -48.57 -35.98 -11.12
N ASP A 373 -48.73 -37.31 -11.22
CA ASP A 373 -49.64 -37.95 -12.18
C ASP A 373 -51.08 -37.88 -11.64
#